data_AF-A0A517NNY4-F1
#
_entry.id   AF-A0A517NNY4-F1
#
_cell.length_a   1.000
_cell.length_b   1.000
_cell.length_c   1.000
_cell.angle_alpha   90.00
_cell.angle_beta   90.00
_cell.angle_gamma   90.00
#
_symmetry.space_group_name_H-M   'P 1'
#
loop_
_entity.id
_entity.type
_entity.pdbx_description
1 polymer ?
#
loop_
_entity_poly.entity_id
_entity_poly.type
_entity_poly.pdbx_seq_one_letter_code
_entity_poly.pdbx_strand_id
1 'polypeptide(L)'
;MSVNGAPPKRPRDLSYRVVCGMIIAVVVWMLLMPFVPSVAMSTMRRFHLASDSFVLWCVQQPVPSMYNFANQFHARKTPLGFPETILSLDDQEVGDDWRYINHFPTRRLTFADGRYDLLRYSKNQWLEFKTTYRGQELNSLIHAKPVGPGEYEVIRKEIAEDSP
;
A
#
# COMPACT_ATOMS: atom_id res chain seq x y z
N MET A 1 30.90 28.80 -54.17
CA MET A 1 30.78 28.40 -52.75
C MET A 1 29.41 27.78 -52.55
N SER A 2 29.31 26.45 -52.48
CA SER A 2 28.05 25.77 -52.16
C SER A 2 28.28 24.88 -50.96
N VAL A 3 27.65 25.21 -49.83
CA VAL A 3 27.68 24.42 -48.61
C VAL A 3 26.60 23.35 -48.73
N ASN A 4 26.94 22.24 -49.39
CA ASN A 4 26.11 21.03 -49.40
C ASN A 4 26.29 20.29 -48.06
N GLY A 5 25.74 20.83 -46.98
CA GLY A 5 25.63 20.15 -45.71
C GLY A 5 24.29 19.43 -45.63
N ALA A 6 24.26 18.11 -45.85
CA ALA A 6 23.09 17.32 -45.51
C ALA A 6 22.76 17.52 -44.01
N PRO A 7 21.49 17.72 -43.63
CA PRO A 7 21.14 17.95 -42.23
C PRO A 7 21.57 16.73 -41.40
N PRO A 8 22.12 16.93 -40.19
CA PRO A 8 22.52 15.81 -39.33
C PRO A 8 21.31 14.92 -39.06
N LYS A 9 21.43 13.62 -39.32
CA LYS A 9 20.41 12.63 -38.98
C LYS A 9 20.18 12.69 -37.47
N ARG A 10 18.97 13.10 -37.05
CA ARG A 10 18.60 13.07 -35.63
C ARG A 10 18.81 11.65 -35.09
N PRO A 11 19.53 11.46 -33.98
CA PRO A 11 19.63 10.15 -33.36
C PRO A 11 18.20 9.68 -33.03
N ARG A 12 17.91 8.40 -33.28
CA ARG A 12 16.60 7.82 -32.95
C ARG A 12 16.37 8.05 -31.46
N ASP A 13 15.28 8.73 -31.13
CA ASP A 13 14.93 9.05 -29.74
C ASP A 13 14.46 7.76 -29.04
N LEU A 14 15.43 6.99 -28.56
CA LEU A 14 15.21 5.74 -27.85
C LEU A 14 14.49 6.00 -26.52
N SER A 15 14.86 7.08 -25.82
CA SER A 15 14.19 7.55 -24.60
C SER A 15 12.70 7.75 -24.81
N TYR A 16 12.29 8.46 -25.87
CA TYR A 16 10.89 8.68 -26.19
C TYR A 16 10.14 7.35 -26.40
N ARG A 17 10.72 6.43 -27.15
CA ARG A 17 10.10 5.10 -27.40
C ARG A 17 9.94 4.30 -26.11
N VAL A 18 10.94 4.33 -25.23
CA VAL A 18 10.89 3.65 -23.93
C VAL A 18 9.79 4.25 -23.04
N VAL A 19 9.70 5.58 -22.97
CA VAL A 19 8.64 6.28 -22.22
C VAL A 19 7.25 5.93 -22.78
N CYS A 20 7.07 5.98 -24.10
CA CYS A 20 5.80 5.57 -24.73
C CYS A 20 5.46 4.11 -24.42
N GLY A 21 6.44 3.21 -24.48
CA GLY A 21 6.26 1.80 -24.12
C GLY A 21 5.81 1.62 -22.67
N MET A 22 6.42 2.35 -21.73
CA MET A 22 6.00 2.33 -20.31
C MET A 22 4.57 2.85 -20.12
N ILE A 23 4.20 3.95 -20.80
CA ILE A 23 2.83 4.48 -20.75
C ILE A 23 1.83 3.45 -21.26
N ILE A 24 2.11 2.82 -22.41
CA ILE A 24 1.24 1.78 -22.98
C ILE A 24 1.09 0.61 -22.00
N ALA A 25 2.19 0.15 -21.38
CA ALA A 25 2.15 -0.92 -20.39
C ALA A 25 1.27 -0.56 -19.17
N VAL A 26 1.40 0.66 -18.65
CA VAL A 26 0.57 1.14 -17.53
C VAL A 26 -0.90 1.22 -17.93
N VAL A 27 -1.20 1.74 -19.13
CA VAL A 27 -2.58 1.83 -19.64
C VAL A 27 -3.19 0.44 -19.80
N VAL A 28 -2.46 -0.51 -20.40
CA VAL A 28 -2.90 -1.90 -20.53
C VAL A 28 -3.15 -2.52 -19.16
N TRP A 29 -2.25 -2.31 -18.19
CA TRP A 29 -2.46 -2.77 -16.82
C TRP A 29 -3.74 -2.21 -16.20
N MET A 30 -3.97 -0.90 -16.36
CA MET A 30 -5.16 -0.25 -15.82
C MET A 30 -6.46 -0.78 -16.45
N LEU A 31 -6.45 -1.03 -17.76
CA LEU A 31 -7.59 -1.60 -18.48
C LEU A 31 -7.85 -3.06 -18.09
N LEU A 32 -6.83 -3.82 -17.68
CA LEU A 32 -6.98 -5.21 -17.24
C LEU A 32 -7.53 -5.35 -15.82
N MET A 33 -7.27 -4.39 -14.91
CA MET A 33 -7.75 -4.45 -13.51
C MET A 33 -9.24 -4.78 -13.33
N PRO A 34 -10.19 -4.19 -14.08
CA PRO A 34 -11.61 -4.51 -13.89
C PRO A 34 -12.03 -5.90 -14.38
N PHE A 35 -11.24 -6.53 -15.25
CA PHE A 35 -11.60 -7.80 -15.90
C PHE A 35 -10.79 -8.99 -15.38
N VAL A 36 -9.57 -8.75 -14.85
CA VAL A 36 -8.66 -9.80 -14.40
C VAL A 36 -8.46 -9.68 -12.88
N PRO A 37 -9.10 -10.56 -12.07
CA PRO A 37 -8.99 -10.51 -10.61
C PRO A 37 -7.55 -10.57 -10.11
N SER A 38 -6.69 -11.37 -10.75
CA SER A 38 -5.27 -11.47 -10.36
C SER A 38 -4.52 -10.15 -10.49
N VAL A 39 -4.84 -9.33 -11.50
CA VAL A 39 -4.21 -8.01 -11.71
C VAL A 39 -4.70 -7.02 -10.65
N ALA A 40 -6.00 -7.04 -10.34
CA ALA A 40 -6.57 -6.26 -9.25
C ALA A 40 -5.94 -6.65 -7.90
N MET A 41 -5.92 -7.94 -7.56
CA MET A 41 -5.31 -8.47 -6.34
C MET A 41 -3.84 -8.11 -6.23
N SER A 42 -3.07 -8.25 -7.31
CA SER A 42 -1.66 -7.83 -7.32
C SER A 42 -1.51 -6.34 -7.04
N THR A 43 -2.39 -5.50 -7.61
CA THR A 43 -2.41 -4.05 -7.37
C THR A 43 -2.81 -3.72 -5.92
N MET A 44 -3.75 -4.47 -5.33
CA MET A 44 -4.13 -4.32 -3.91
C MET A 44 -2.97 -4.70 -2.97
N ARG A 45 -2.29 -5.81 -3.25
CA ARG A 45 -1.12 -6.27 -2.46
C ARG A 45 -0.02 -5.23 -2.40
N ARG A 46 0.16 -4.43 -3.46
CA ARG A 46 1.10 -3.30 -3.47
C ARG A 46 0.83 -2.30 -2.35
N PHE A 47 -0.45 -2.00 -2.07
CA PHE A 47 -0.83 -1.03 -1.03
C PHE A 47 -0.48 -1.52 0.39
N HIS A 48 -0.53 -2.84 0.58
CA HIS A 48 -0.26 -3.50 1.85
C HIS A 48 1.21 -3.90 2.03
N LEU A 49 2.11 -3.54 1.10
CA LEU A 49 3.49 -4.07 1.04
C LEU A 49 3.52 -5.62 1.08
N ALA A 50 2.50 -6.22 0.47
CA ALA A 50 2.20 -7.64 0.51
C ALA A 50 2.54 -8.36 -0.80
N SER A 51 3.39 -7.77 -1.63
CA SER A 51 3.77 -8.33 -2.93
C SER A 51 4.81 -9.43 -2.75
N ASP A 52 4.62 -10.55 -3.44
CA ASP A 52 5.50 -11.73 -3.35
C ASP A 52 6.89 -11.48 -3.98
N SER A 53 7.02 -10.42 -4.80
CA SER A 53 8.26 -10.04 -5.47
C SER A 53 8.48 -8.53 -5.43
N PHE A 54 9.69 -8.14 -5.02
CA PHE A 54 10.13 -6.74 -5.05
C PHE A 54 10.10 -6.15 -6.47
N VAL A 55 10.50 -6.94 -7.47
CA VAL A 55 10.51 -6.49 -8.87
C VAL A 55 9.09 -6.20 -9.34
N LEU A 56 8.14 -7.09 -9.03
CA LEU A 56 6.73 -6.88 -9.37
C LEU A 56 6.18 -5.63 -8.67
N TRP A 57 6.53 -5.44 -7.39
CA TRP A 57 6.17 -4.26 -6.63
C TRP A 57 6.72 -2.96 -7.25
N CYS A 58 7.98 -2.98 -7.72
CA CYS A 58 8.62 -1.84 -8.40
C CYS A 58 7.96 -1.50 -9.73
N VAL A 59 7.68 -2.50 -10.56
CA VAL A 59 7.04 -2.33 -11.89
C VAL A 59 5.67 -1.68 -11.76
N GLN A 60 4.99 -1.87 -10.63
CA GLN A 60 3.70 -1.28 -10.39
C GLN A 60 3.77 0.16 -9.87
N GLN A 61 4.91 0.69 -9.42
CA GLN A 61 5.00 2.06 -8.87
C GLN A 61 4.50 3.16 -9.83
N PRO A 62 4.74 3.09 -11.16
CA PRO A 62 4.19 4.06 -12.10
C PRO A 62 2.67 4.03 -12.25
N VAL A 63 2.01 2.93 -11.84
CA VAL A 63 0.55 2.82 -11.89
C VAL A 63 -0.02 3.75 -10.80
N PRO A 64 -0.84 4.75 -11.14
CA PRO A 64 -1.35 5.70 -10.15
C PRO A 64 -2.10 4.97 -9.04
N SER A 65 -1.96 5.44 -7.80
CA SER A 65 -2.79 4.98 -6.69
C SER A 65 -4.23 5.42 -6.97
N MET A 66 -5.06 4.53 -7.52
CA MET A 66 -6.41 4.90 -7.92
C MET A 66 -7.30 5.12 -6.71
N TYR A 67 -8.13 6.17 -6.77
CA TYR A 67 -9.19 6.46 -5.78
C TYR A 67 -10.31 5.40 -5.72
N ASN A 68 -10.32 4.43 -6.64
CA ASN A 68 -11.33 3.38 -6.66
C ASN A 68 -11.05 2.25 -5.66
N PHE A 69 -9.87 2.23 -5.04
CA PHE A 69 -9.59 1.31 -3.94
C PHE A 69 -10.09 1.94 -2.64
N ALA A 70 -11.05 1.29 -2.00
CA ALA A 70 -11.49 1.66 -0.66
C ALA A 70 -10.48 1.09 0.34
N ASN A 71 -9.38 1.82 0.53
CA ASN A 71 -8.38 1.49 1.53
C ASN A 71 -8.82 2.05 2.89
N GLN A 72 -8.81 1.19 3.90
CA GLN A 72 -9.17 1.52 5.26
C GLN A 72 -8.09 0.98 6.19
N PHE A 73 -7.91 1.64 7.32
CA PHE A 73 -7.09 1.13 8.40
C PHE A 73 -7.83 1.26 9.72
N HIS A 74 -7.49 0.38 10.65
CA HIS A 74 -7.99 0.38 12.01
C HIS A 74 -6.82 0.05 12.95
N ALA A 75 -6.68 0.82 14.02
CA ALA A 75 -5.58 0.71 14.95
C ALA A 75 -6.08 0.22 16.30
N ARG A 76 -5.46 -0.82 16.81
CA ARG A 76 -5.88 -1.57 17.99
C ARG A 76 -4.73 -1.70 18.98
N LYS A 77 -5.08 -1.80 20.25
CA LYS A 77 -4.11 -2.05 21.33
C LYS A 77 -3.93 -3.54 21.62
N THR A 78 -4.90 -4.36 21.26
CA THR A 78 -4.94 -5.80 21.54
C THR A 78 -4.86 -6.62 20.23
N PRO A 79 -4.44 -7.89 20.32
CA PRO A 79 -4.47 -8.79 19.17
C PRO A 79 -5.90 -9.13 18.71
N LEU A 80 -6.02 -9.54 17.45
CA LEU A 80 -7.27 -10.10 16.89
C LEU A 80 -7.81 -11.23 17.76
N GLY A 81 -9.13 -11.23 17.99
CA GLY A 81 -9.83 -12.24 18.81
C GLY A 81 -9.85 -11.96 20.32
N PHE A 82 -9.16 -10.94 20.82
CA PHE A 82 -9.25 -10.54 22.22
C PHE A 82 -10.45 -9.59 22.44
N PRO A 83 -11.36 -9.88 23.39
CA PRO A 83 -12.50 -9.01 23.66
C PRO A 83 -12.02 -7.67 24.23
N GLU A 84 -12.08 -6.62 23.40
CA GLU A 84 -11.66 -5.27 23.80
C GLU A 84 -12.56 -4.67 24.88
N THR A 85 -13.77 -5.21 25.05
CA THR A 85 -14.82 -4.72 25.95
C THR A 85 -14.41 -4.68 27.43
N ILE A 86 -13.39 -5.42 27.84
CA ILE A 86 -12.93 -5.47 29.24
C ILE A 86 -11.74 -4.51 29.50
N LEU A 87 -10.99 -4.12 28.46
CA LEU A 87 -9.80 -3.27 28.57
C LEU A 87 -10.01 -1.83 28.07
N SER A 88 -11.13 -1.53 27.40
CA SER A 88 -11.43 -0.23 26.80
C SER A 88 -12.04 0.80 27.75
N LEU A 89 -12.16 0.49 29.05
CA LEU A 89 -12.74 1.39 30.05
C LEU A 89 -11.88 2.62 30.40
N ASP A 90 -10.60 2.68 30.00
CA ASP A 90 -9.68 3.69 30.54
C ASP A 90 -8.81 4.45 29.52
N ASP A 91 -8.99 4.28 28.21
CA ASP A 91 -8.25 5.10 27.23
C ASP A 91 -9.07 5.32 25.95
N GLN A 92 -9.88 6.36 25.98
CA GLN A 92 -10.47 7.00 24.82
C GLN A 92 -9.37 7.76 24.06
N GLU A 93 -8.80 7.22 22.97
CA GLU A 93 -8.10 8.08 21.97
C GLU A 93 -7.65 7.38 20.66
N VAL A 94 -7.54 6.04 20.61
CA VAL A 94 -7.32 5.34 19.34
C VAL A 94 -8.69 4.90 18.81
N GLY A 95 -9.24 5.68 17.89
CA GLY A 95 -10.64 5.52 17.45
C GLY A 95 -10.96 4.10 17.00
N ASP A 96 -12.02 3.54 17.60
CA ASP A 96 -12.53 2.18 17.43
C ASP A 96 -13.10 1.92 16.01
N ASP A 97 -13.08 2.93 15.14
CA ASP A 97 -13.66 2.87 13.81
C ASP A 97 -12.62 2.68 12.70
N TRP A 98 -13.03 1.95 11.66
CA TRP A 98 -12.31 1.90 10.39
C TRP A 98 -12.24 3.28 9.73
N ARG A 99 -11.03 3.74 9.44
CA ARG A 99 -10.80 5.05 8.81
C ARG A 99 -10.31 4.89 7.38
N TYR A 100 -10.90 5.62 6.46
CA TYR A 100 -10.44 5.66 5.07
C TYR A 100 -9.10 6.35 4.94
N ILE A 101 -8.26 5.83 4.03
CA ILE A 101 -6.98 6.44 3.66
C ILE A 101 -6.86 6.48 2.14
N ASN A 102 -6.61 7.68 1.61
CA ASN A 102 -6.50 7.90 0.15
C ASN A 102 -5.17 7.42 -0.46
N HIS A 103 -4.32 6.76 0.34
CA HIS A 103 -2.97 6.34 -0.03
C HIS A 103 -2.67 4.93 0.51
N PHE A 104 -1.43 4.48 0.34
CA PHE A 104 -0.89 3.24 0.91
C PHE A 104 -1.14 3.21 2.44
N PRO A 105 -1.93 2.27 2.98
CA PRO A 105 -2.19 2.16 4.42
C PRO A 105 -0.91 2.04 5.24
N THR A 106 0.05 1.28 4.71
CA THR A 106 1.40 1.09 5.26
C THR A 106 2.18 2.41 5.38
N ARG A 107 1.84 3.45 4.60
CA ARG A 107 2.49 4.76 4.69
C ARG A 107 2.37 5.37 6.09
N ARG A 108 1.26 5.09 6.78
CA ARG A 108 0.99 5.58 8.14
C ARG A 108 1.99 5.07 9.17
N LEU A 109 2.62 3.91 8.93
CA LEU A 109 3.70 3.37 9.76
C LEU A 109 5.05 4.04 9.50
N THR A 110 5.30 4.42 8.24
CA THR A 110 6.63 4.84 7.77
C THR A 110 6.87 6.35 7.83
N PHE A 111 5.84 7.19 7.67
CA PHE A 111 5.99 8.65 7.58
C PHE A 111 5.55 9.38 8.85
N ALA A 112 6.13 10.56 9.08
CA ALA A 112 6.20 11.28 10.36
C ALA A 112 4.87 11.41 11.11
N ASP A 113 3.79 11.89 10.47
CA ASP A 113 2.55 12.20 11.19
C ASP A 113 1.86 10.93 11.71
N GLY A 114 1.73 9.91 10.85
CA GLY A 114 1.14 8.63 11.25
C GLY A 114 2.02 7.85 12.23
N ARG A 115 3.35 7.91 12.05
CA ARG A 115 4.32 7.29 12.96
C ARG A 115 4.29 7.96 14.33
N TYR A 116 4.15 9.28 14.39
CA TYR A 116 4.03 9.98 15.66
C TYR A 116 2.73 9.61 16.37
N ASP A 117 1.59 9.68 15.69
CA ASP A 117 0.29 9.40 16.32
C ASP A 117 0.15 7.96 16.81
N LEU A 118 0.68 6.99 16.05
CA LEU A 118 0.58 5.57 16.38
C LEU A 118 1.71 5.09 17.27
N LEU A 119 2.93 5.60 17.09
CA LEU A 119 4.15 4.97 17.61
C LEU A 119 4.93 5.89 18.59
N ARG A 120 4.44 7.09 18.93
CA ARG A 120 5.14 7.99 19.87
C ARG A 120 5.34 7.37 21.25
N TYR A 121 4.38 6.59 21.75
CA TYR A 121 4.36 6.16 23.14
C TYR A 121 5.08 4.82 23.41
N SER A 122 5.80 4.25 22.43
CA SER A 122 6.41 2.91 22.57
C SER A 122 5.39 1.85 23.02
N LYS A 123 4.10 2.06 22.72
CA LYS A 123 3.01 1.14 23.05
C LYS A 123 2.93 0.05 21.99
N ASN A 124 2.60 -1.16 22.44
CA ASN A 124 2.30 -2.28 21.57
C ASN A 124 1.02 -1.96 20.76
N GLN A 125 1.11 -2.02 19.42
CA GLN A 125 -0.03 -1.69 18.56
C GLN A 125 -0.21 -2.72 17.44
N TRP A 126 -1.47 -2.97 17.13
CA TRP A 126 -1.93 -3.81 16.05
C TRP A 126 -2.63 -2.93 15.03
N LEU A 127 -2.26 -3.05 13.76
CA LEU A 127 -2.84 -2.30 12.67
C LEU A 127 -3.48 -3.28 11.69
N GLU A 128 -4.77 -3.10 11.50
CA GLU A 128 -5.55 -3.81 10.50
C GLU A 128 -5.69 -2.91 9.28
N PHE A 129 -5.38 -3.46 8.11
CA PHE A 129 -5.56 -2.83 6.82
C PHE A 129 -6.57 -3.63 6.02
N LYS A 130 -7.51 -2.91 5.41
CA LYS A 130 -8.52 -3.47 4.52
C LYS A 130 -8.51 -2.68 3.24
N THR A 131 -8.39 -3.37 2.11
CA THR A 131 -8.54 -2.78 0.78
C THR A 131 -9.64 -3.52 0.06
N THR A 132 -10.65 -2.80 -0.45
CA THR A 132 -11.70 -3.40 -1.28
C THR A 132 -11.73 -2.79 -2.67
N TYR A 133 -12.00 -3.64 -3.68
CA TYR A 133 -12.15 -3.25 -5.08
C TYR A 133 -13.01 -4.24 -5.86
N ARG A 134 -14.13 -3.78 -6.41
CA ARG A 134 -15.04 -4.58 -7.27
C ARG A 134 -15.38 -5.96 -6.69
N GLY A 135 -15.71 -6.02 -5.40
CA GLY A 135 -16.05 -7.27 -4.71
C GLY A 135 -14.87 -8.12 -4.25
N GLN A 136 -13.63 -7.71 -4.58
CA GLN A 136 -12.42 -8.30 -3.99
C GLN A 136 -12.06 -7.56 -2.72
N GLU A 137 -11.57 -8.30 -1.74
CA GLU A 137 -11.11 -7.78 -0.46
C GLU A 137 -9.73 -8.34 -0.12
N LEU A 138 -8.87 -7.47 0.40
CA LEU A 138 -7.58 -7.84 0.96
C LEU A 138 -7.48 -7.27 2.36
N ASN A 139 -7.34 -8.16 3.34
CA ASN A 139 -7.06 -7.79 4.72
C ASN A 139 -5.59 -8.06 5.05
N SER A 140 -4.98 -7.25 5.90
CA SER A 140 -3.64 -7.50 6.40
C SER A 140 -3.49 -6.99 7.82
N LEU A 141 -2.79 -7.77 8.64
CA LEU A 141 -2.49 -7.41 10.01
C LEU A 141 -1.00 -7.10 10.15
N ILE A 142 -0.70 -5.99 10.80
CA ILE A 142 0.65 -5.61 11.18
C ILE A 142 0.70 -5.43 12.68
N HIS A 143 1.68 -6.09 13.30
CA HIS A 143 2.03 -5.92 14.69
C HIS A 143 3.25 -5.00 14.81
N ALA A 144 3.06 -3.82 15.38
CA ALA A 144 4.13 -2.89 15.71
C ALA A 144 4.56 -3.13 17.17
N LYS A 145 5.62 -3.93 17.34
CA LYS A 145 6.16 -4.29 18.65
C LYS A 145 7.25 -3.29 19.07
N PRO A 146 7.14 -2.62 20.23
CA PRO A 146 8.19 -1.73 20.70
C PRO A 146 9.45 -2.52 21.07
N VAL A 147 10.61 -2.06 20.62
CA VAL A 147 11.93 -2.64 20.93
C VAL A 147 12.86 -1.67 21.68
N GLY A 148 12.49 -0.39 21.72
CA GLY A 148 13.21 0.67 22.41
C GLY A 148 12.42 1.99 22.34
N PRO A 149 12.91 3.08 22.96
CA PRO A 149 12.25 4.37 22.91
C PRO A 149 12.09 4.89 21.47
N GLY A 150 10.86 4.86 20.94
CA GLY A 150 10.55 5.29 19.56
C GLY A 150 10.98 4.30 18.47
N GLU A 151 11.44 3.11 18.86
CA GLU A 151 11.87 2.03 17.98
C GLU A 151 10.87 0.88 17.99
N TYR A 152 10.59 0.36 16.80
CA TYR A 152 9.55 -0.64 16.59
C TYR A 152 10.01 -1.73 15.62
N GLU A 153 9.74 -2.97 15.99
CA GLU A 153 9.77 -4.11 15.09
C GLU A 153 8.38 -4.24 14.45
N VAL A 154 8.34 -4.16 13.11
CA VAL A 154 7.10 -4.22 12.33
C VAL A 154 6.95 -5.62 11.76
N ILE A 155 6.04 -6.39 12.32
CA ILE A 155 5.83 -7.80 11.99
C ILE A 155 4.51 -7.93 11.25
N ARG A 156 4.56 -8.40 10.00
CA ARG A 156 3.33 -8.80 9.30
C ARG A 156 2.83 -10.12 9.89
N LYS A 157 1.56 -10.17 10.21
CA LYS A 157 0.89 -11.36 10.73
C LYS A 157 -0.09 -11.88 9.70
N GLU A 158 -0.17 -13.19 9.60
CA GLU A 158 -1.25 -13.84 8.88
C GLU A 158 -2.53 -13.61 9.67
N ILE A 159 -3.58 -13.14 8.99
CA ILE A 159 -4.91 -13.16 9.55
C ILE A 159 -5.33 -14.61 9.42
N ALA A 160 -5.47 -15.31 10.55
CA ALA A 160 -6.08 -16.63 10.53
C ALA A 160 -7.43 -16.49 9.83
N GLU A 161 -7.64 -17.23 8.75
CA GLU A 161 -8.96 -17.36 8.14
C GLU A 161 -9.84 -18.08 9.16
N ASP A 162 -10.48 -17.32 10.05
CA ASP A 162 -11.76 -17.75 10.62
C ASP A 162 -12.74 -17.75 9.45
N SER A 163 -12.67 -18.83 8.67
CA SER A 163 -13.68 -19.19 7.70
C SER A 163 -15.01 -19.31 8.45
N PRO A 164 -16.09 -18.67 7.97
CA PRO A 164 -17.42 -19.12 8.37
C PRO A 164 -17.66 -20.58 7.95
#